data_AF-A0A960JNJ9-F1
#
_entry.id   AF-A0A960JNJ9-F1
#
_cell.length_a   1.000
_cell.length_b   1.000
_cell.length_c   1.000
_cell.angle_alpha   90.00
_cell.angle_beta   90.00
_cell.angle_gamma   90.00
#
_symmetry.space_group_name_H-M   'P 1'
#
loop_
_entity.id
_entity.type
_entity.pdbx_description
1 polymer ?
#
loop_
_entity_poly.entity_id
_entity_poly.type
_entity_poly.pdbx_seq_one_letter_code
_entity_poly.pdbx_strand_id
1 'polypeptide(L)'
;ALADLRAELSPDALARAHRLEVWRRQPRTRLRPRRCTFDPDADLAFTPGPLLWLDDPSGEARSEPSDDGRTHPPVSLQLGDRAITLPAAATPLLEILLAAEGAFDVASLMADPRHGLDGPSVRAILAALHREGVVSHGPL
;
A
#
# COMPACT_ATOMS: atom_id res chain seq x y z
N ALA A 1 -7.14 -23.72 -21.03
CA ALA A 1 -7.34 -22.65 -22.04
C ALA A 1 -8.69 -21.95 -21.88
N LEU A 2 -9.83 -22.59 -22.21
CA LEU A 2 -11.16 -21.94 -22.13
C LEU A 2 -11.67 -21.76 -20.69
N ALA A 3 -11.30 -22.66 -19.78
CA ALA A 3 -11.61 -22.54 -18.34
C ALA A 3 -10.78 -21.43 -17.67
N ASP A 4 -9.50 -21.31 -18.02
CA ASP A 4 -8.60 -20.27 -17.51
C ASP A 4 -9.05 -18.87 -17.94
N LEU A 5 -9.47 -18.72 -19.21
CA LEU A 5 -10.06 -17.46 -19.71
C LEU A 5 -11.35 -17.08 -18.97
N ARG A 6 -12.08 -18.07 -18.45
CA ARG A 6 -13.33 -17.88 -17.72
C ARG A 6 -13.11 -17.48 -16.26
N ALA A 7 -12.00 -17.91 -15.67
CA ALA A 7 -11.54 -17.44 -14.36
C ALA A 7 -11.05 -15.97 -14.46
N GLU A 8 -10.29 -15.64 -15.50
CA GLU A 8 -9.81 -14.27 -15.78
C GLU A 8 -10.96 -13.29 -16.11
N LEU A 9 -12.08 -13.77 -16.64
CA LEU A 9 -13.28 -12.99 -16.96
C LEU A 9 -14.39 -13.12 -15.89
N SER A 10 -14.02 -13.42 -14.65
CA SER A 10 -15.00 -13.41 -13.55
C SER A 10 -15.63 -12.02 -13.39
N PRO A 11 -16.89 -11.93 -12.90
CA PRO A 11 -17.53 -10.64 -12.63
C PRO A 11 -16.68 -9.73 -11.72
N ASP A 12 -15.98 -10.30 -10.75
CA ASP A 12 -15.10 -9.56 -9.84
C ASP A 12 -13.83 -9.07 -10.53
N ALA A 13 -13.21 -9.88 -11.38
CA ALA A 13 -12.08 -9.46 -12.20
C ALA A 13 -12.48 -8.33 -13.16
N LEU A 14 -13.65 -8.43 -13.80
CA LEU A 14 -14.18 -7.39 -14.69
C LEU A 14 -14.54 -6.10 -13.93
N ALA A 15 -15.18 -6.21 -12.76
CA ALA A 15 -15.49 -5.06 -11.91
C ALA A 15 -14.21 -4.37 -11.41
N ARG A 16 -13.19 -5.14 -11.00
CA ARG A 16 -11.87 -4.63 -10.64
C ARG A 16 -11.19 -3.94 -11.82
N ALA A 17 -11.17 -4.57 -13.00
CA ALA A 17 -10.60 -3.98 -14.21
C ALA A 17 -11.30 -2.67 -14.61
N HIS A 18 -12.64 -2.63 -14.52
CA HIS A 18 -13.42 -1.42 -14.78
C HIS A 18 -13.09 -0.31 -13.78
N ARG A 19 -13.03 -0.61 -12.48
CA ARG A 19 -12.61 0.36 -11.45
C ARG A 19 -11.22 0.91 -11.75
N LEU A 20 -10.25 0.03 -12.01
CA LEU A 20 -8.88 0.40 -12.36
C LEU A 20 -8.83 1.33 -13.58
N GLU A 21 -9.59 1.03 -14.62
CA GLU A 21 -9.64 1.84 -15.84
C GLU A 21 -10.27 3.22 -15.61
N VAL A 22 -11.35 3.30 -14.82
CA VAL A 22 -11.96 4.58 -14.41
C VAL A 22 -10.97 5.42 -13.61
N TRP A 23 -10.22 4.80 -12.70
CA TRP A 23 -9.25 5.49 -11.86
C TRP A 23 -8.00 5.93 -12.61
N ARG A 24 -7.52 5.12 -13.56
CA ARG A 24 -6.38 5.47 -14.41
C ARG A 24 -6.60 6.74 -15.24
N ARG A 25 -7.87 7.04 -15.54
CA ARG A 25 -8.28 8.23 -16.30
C ARG A 25 -8.41 9.48 -15.43
N GLN A 26 -8.29 9.37 -14.11
CA GLN A 26 -8.25 10.54 -13.23
C GLN A 26 -6.93 11.30 -13.44
N PRO A 27 -6.95 12.64 -13.49
CA PRO A 27 -5.73 13.43 -13.60
C PRO A 27 -4.80 13.14 -12.42
N ARG A 28 -3.48 13.08 -12.68
CA ARG A 28 -2.45 12.83 -11.66
C ARG A 28 -2.39 14.03 -10.71
N THR A 29 -3.12 13.99 -9.61
CA THR A 29 -3.10 15.10 -8.62
C THR A 29 -2.11 14.90 -7.48
N ARG A 30 -1.42 13.74 -7.39
CA ARG A 30 -0.32 13.54 -6.42
C ARG A 30 0.98 14.21 -6.89
N LEU A 31 1.48 15.13 -6.08
CA LEU A 31 2.81 15.72 -6.25
C LEU A 31 3.86 14.69 -5.79
N ARG A 32 4.68 14.20 -6.72
CA ARG A 32 5.82 13.35 -6.36
C ARG A 32 6.99 14.22 -5.89
N PRO A 33 7.64 13.92 -4.75
CA PRO A 33 8.88 14.58 -4.37
C PRO A 33 9.94 14.39 -5.46
N ARG A 34 10.53 15.49 -5.95
CA ARG A 34 11.67 15.42 -6.90
C ARG A 34 12.93 14.85 -6.25
N ARG A 35 13.07 15.05 -4.94
CA ARG A 35 14.08 14.45 -4.07
C ARG A 35 13.36 13.92 -2.85
N CYS A 36 13.73 12.70 -2.46
CA CYS A 36 13.11 12.00 -1.35
C CYS A 36 14.24 11.55 -0.42
N THR A 37 14.36 12.23 0.72
CA THR A 37 15.17 11.78 1.85
C THR A 37 14.19 11.39 2.93
N PHE A 38 14.20 10.12 3.33
CA PHE A 38 13.36 9.65 4.43
C PHE A 38 14.10 9.91 5.75
N ASP A 39 13.52 10.75 6.60
CA ASP A 39 13.94 10.98 7.98
C ASP A 39 12.96 10.23 8.89
N PRO A 40 13.43 9.20 9.64
CA PRO A 40 12.57 8.43 10.53
C PRO A 40 12.16 9.18 11.80
N ASP A 41 12.85 10.26 12.15
CA ASP A 41 12.61 11.01 13.39
C ASP A 41 11.68 12.22 13.16
N ALA A 42 11.33 12.51 11.91
CA ALA A 42 10.43 13.59 11.55
C ALA A 42 8.97 13.12 11.46
N ASP A 43 8.04 13.99 11.88
CA ASP A 43 6.61 13.76 11.76
C ASP A 43 6.20 13.53 10.30
N LEU A 44 5.43 12.46 10.09
CA LEU A 44 4.85 12.05 8.82
C LEU A 44 3.35 12.35 8.82
N ALA A 45 2.83 12.73 7.67
CA ALA A 45 1.39 12.85 7.42
C ALA A 45 1.03 12.22 6.08
N PHE A 46 -0.21 11.75 5.95
CA PHE A 46 -0.75 11.35 4.65
C PHE A 46 -0.87 12.55 3.73
N THR A 47 -0.27 12.45 2.54
CA THR A 47 -0.37 13.52 1.54
C THR A 47 -1.81 13.65 1.02
N PRO A 48 -2.34 14.86 0.81
CA PRO A 48 -3.61 15.07 0.14
C PRO A 48 -3.38 14.72 -1.33
N GLY A 49 -4.12 13.76 -1.86
CA GLY A 49 -3.89 13.23 -3.19
C GLY A 49 -4.94 12.19 -3.53
N PRO A 50 -5.22 11.92 -4.82
CA PRO A 50 -6.41 11.19 -5.16
C PRO A 50 -6.20 9.71 -4.81
N LEU A 51 -7.27 9.12 -4.31
CA LEU A 51 -7.64 7.71 -4.39
C LEU A 51 -6.53 6.72 -4.06
N LEU A 52 -6.49 6.38 -2.79
CA LEU A 52 -5.73 5.26 -2.28
C LEU A 52 -6.70 4.16 -1.88
N TRP A 53 -6.42 2.91 -2.27
CA TRP A 53 -7.13 1.75 -1.74
C TRP A 53 -6.19 0.55 -1.66
N LEU A 54 -6.53 -0.39 -0.79
CA LEU A 54 -5.87 -1.69 -0.71
C LEU A 54 -6.63 -2.66 -1.61
N ASP A 55 -5.91 -3.36 -2.49
CA ASP A 55 -6.48 -4.54 -3.13
C ASP A 55 -6.53 -5.68 -2.12
N ASP A 56 -7.64 -6.41 -2.12
CA ASP A 56 -7.81 -7.60 -1.28
C ASP A 56 -6.83 -8.70 -1.74
N PRO A 57 -5.94 -9.20 -0.86
CA PRO A 57 -5.02 -10.29 -1.18
C PRO A 57 -5.75 -11.58 -1.60
N SER A 58 -7.05 -11.74 -1.31
CA SER A 58 -7.83 -12.93 -1.70
C SER A 58 -7.93 -13.16 -3.23
N GLY A 59 -7.62 -12.16 -4.06
CA GLY A 59 -7.69 -12.26 -5.52
C GLY A 59 -6.35 -12.53 -6.20
N GLU A 60 -6.10 -13.80 -6.58
CA GLU A 60 -5.14 -14.29 -7.60
C GLU A 60 -3.71 -13.68 -7.62
N ALA A 61 -3.26 -13.04 -6.53
CA ALA A 61 -1.88 -12.55 -6.46
C ALA A 61 -0.95 -13.75 -6.21
N ARG A 62 0.16 -13.82 -6.95
CA ARG A 62 1.20 -14.85 -6.77
C ARG A 62 1.66 -14.85 -5.32
N SER A 63 1.20 -15.85 -4.57
CA SER A 63 1.52 -15.99 -3.16
C SER A 63 3.02 -16.26 -3.00
N GLU A 64 3.70 -15.50 -2.11
CA GLU A 64 5.09 -15.76 -1.75
C GLU A 64 5.15 -16.71 -0.54
N PRO A 65 6.12 -17.66 -0.51
CA PRO A 65 6.32 -18.51 0.65
C PRO A 65 6.74 -17.65 1.84
N SER A 66 5.96 -17.70 2.92
CA SER A 66 6.31 -17.06 4.19
C SER A 66 7.16 -17.99 5.06
N ASP A 67 7.85 -17.43 6.05
CA ASP A 67 8.78 -18.15 6.93
C ASP A 67 8.13 -19.27 7.76
N ASP A 68 6.80 -19.29 7.86
CA ASP A 68 6.00 -20.33 8.53
C ASP A 68 5.53 -21.46 7.58
N GLY A 69 5.96 -21.42 6.31
CA GLY A 69 5.55 -22.37 5.27
C GLY A 69 4.16 -22.11 4.70
N ARG A 70 3.46 -21.04 5.11
CA ARG A 70 2.19 -20.61 4.54
C ARG A 70 2.43 -19.60 3.43
N THR A 71 1.65 -19.69 2.36
CA THR A 71 1.76 -18.79 1.23
C THR A 71 0.73 -17.67 1.38
N HIS A 72 1.19 -16.47 1.67
CA HIS A 72 0.31 -15.31 1.80
C HIS A 72 0.38 -14.45 0.52
N PRO A 73 -0.76 -14.04 -0.06
CA PRO A 73 -0.75 -13.19 -1.25
C PRO A 73 -0.20 -11.80 -0.90
N PRO A 74 0.66 -11.21 -1.74
CA PRO A 74 1.19 -9.87 -1.49
C PRO A 74 0.05 -8.83 -1.48
N VAL A 75 0.18 -7.83 -0.62
CA VAL A 75 -0.78 -6.73 -0.52
C VAL A 75 -0.40 -5.63 -1.52
N SER A 76 -1.38 -5.13 -2.28
CA SER A 76 -1.15 -4.06 -3.25
C SER A 76 -1.88 -2.80 -2.84
N LEU A 77 -1.12 -1.73 -2.60
CA LEU A 77 -1.62 -0.39 -2.35
C LEU A 77 -1.73 0.36 -3.68
N GLN A 78 -2.96 0.65 -4.10
CA GLN A 78 -3.23 1.33 -5.35
C GLN A 78 -3.28 2.84 -5.16
N LEU A 79 -2.71 3.60 -6.11
CA LEU A 79 -2.59 5.07 -6.08
C LEU A 79 -3.26 5.73 -7.29
N GLY A 80 -4.25 5.07 -7.89
CA GLY A 80 -4.97 5.50 -9.09
C GLY A 80 -4.21 5.26 -10.40
N ASP A 81 -2.96 5.68 -10.50
CA ASP A 81 -2.12 5.54 -11.71
C ASP A 81 -1.09 4.39 -11.65
N ARG A 82 -0.86 3.84 -10.46
CA ARG A 82 0.14 2.81 -10.17
C ARG A 82 -0.25 2.00 -8.93
N ALA A 83 0.48 0.92 -8.70
CA ALA A 83 0.40 0.09 -7.50
C ALA A 83 1.76 0.03 -6.80
N ILE A 84 1.74 0.00 -5.46
CA ILE A 84 2.87 -0.41 -4.63
C ILE A 84 2.56 -1.81 -4.11
N THR A 85 3.40 -2.78 -4.47
CA THR A 85 3.29 -4.15 -3.96
C THR A 85 4.17 -4.31 -2.74
N LEU A 86 3.60 -4.82 -1.64
CA LEU A 86 4.25 -5.04 -0.37
C LEU A 86 4.05 -6.49 0.08
N PRO A 87 4.91 -7.03 0.96
CA PRO A 87 4.70 -8.34 1.57
C PRO A 87 3.36 -8.40 2.31
N ALA A 88 2.71 -9.55 2.34
CA ALA A 88 1.42 -9.73 3.02
C ALA A 88 1.45 -9.32 4.50
N ALA A 89 2.61 -9.52 5.15
CA ALA A 89 2.87 -9.12 6.54
C ALA A 89 2.75 -7.59 6.76
N ALA A 90 2.78 -6.78 5.69
CA ALA A 90 2.58 -5.34 5.77
C ALA A 90 1.12 -4.94 5.99
N THR A 91 0.15 -5.84 5.76
CA THR A 91 -1.29 -5.52 5.82
C THR A 91 -1.69 -4.86 7.15
N PRO A 92 -1.33 -5.40 8.33
CA PRO A 92 -1.71 -4.79 9.60
C PRO A 92 -1.11 -3.39 9.80
N LEU A 93 0.13 -3.16 9.34
CA LEU A 93 0.75 -1.83 9.35
C LEU A 93 -0.01 -0.85 8.46
N LEU A 94 -0.42 -1.28 7.26
CA LEU A 94 -1.18 -0.44 6.33
C LEU A 94 -2.55 -0.09 6.88
N GLU A 95 -3.24 -1.02 7.55
CA GLU A 95 -4.51 -0.74 8.21
C GLU A 95 -4.38 0.31 9.32
N ILE A 96 -3.35 0.19 10.16
CA ILE A 96 -3.05 1.18 11.21
C ILE A 96 -2.78 2.54 10.60
N LEU A 97 -1.95 2.60 9.55
CA LEU A 97 -1.66 3.83 8.84
C LEU A 97 -2.94 4.46 8.27
N LEU A 98 -3.78 3.68 7.58
CA LEU A 98 -5.01 4.21 6.96
C LEU A 98 -6.08 4.65 7.97
N ALA A 99 -6.02 4.13 9.19
CA ALA A 99 -6.87 4.56 10.29
C ALA A 99 -6.26 5.72 11.10
N ALA A 100 -5.01 6.12 10.84
CA ALA A 100 -4.35 7.17 11.60
C ALA A 100 -4.98 8.54 11.32
N GLU A 101 -5.41 9.22 12.39
CA GLU A 101 -5.89 10.59 12.32
C GLU A 101 -4.74 11.56 12.60
N GLY A 102 -4.34 12.33 11.58
CA GLY A 102 -3.31 13.36 11.72
C GLY A 102 -1.87 12.89 11.48
N ALA A 103 -0.92 13.59 12.07
CA ALA A 103 0.50 13.30 11.94
C ALA A 103 0.92 12.13 12.86
N PHE A 104 1.90 11.35 12.42
CA PHE A 104 2.46 10.19 13.11
C PHE A 104 3.97 10.12 12.89
N ASP A 105 4.70 9.42 13.74
CA ASP A 105 6.14 9.20 13.61
C ASP A 105 6.47 7.70 13.55
N VAL A 106 7.73 7.35 13.26
CA VAL A 106 8.15 5.95 13.20
C VAL A 106 8.07 5.28 14.59
N ALA A 107 8.34 6.03 15.65
CA ALA A 107 8.38 5.50 17.01
C ALA A 107 7.00 5.07 17.52
N SER A 108 5.96 5.89 17.30
CA SER A 108 4.56 5.60 17.64
C SER A 108 4.03 4.40 16.87
N LEU A 109 4.37 4.28 15.58
CA LEU A 109 4.04 3.10 14.80
C LEU A 109 4.74 1.86 15.35
N MET A 110 6.05 1.92 15.62
CA MET A 110 6.80 0.79 16.18
C MET A 110 6.33 0.36 17.58
N ALA A 111 5.69 1.25 18.33
CA ALA A 111 5.14 0.96 19.64
C ALA A 111 3.79 0.23 19.57
N ASP A 112 3.15 0.16 18.40
CA ASP A 112 1.86 -0.50 18.23
C ASP A 112 2.04 -2.01 17.96
N PRO A 113 1.79 -2.89 18.94
CA PRO A 113 2.03 -4.32 18.77
C PRO A 113 1.13 -4.96 17.69
N ARG A 114 0.07 -4.27 17.24
CA ARG A 114 -0.88 -4.79 16.24
C ARG A 114 -0.26 -4.95 14.86
N HIS A 115 0.82 -4.23 14.53
CA HIS A 115 1.40 -4.33 13.18
C HIS A 115 2.26 -5.60 12.99
N GLY A 116 2.81 -6.19 14.06
CA GLY A 116 3.53 -7.48 14.00
C GLY A 116 4.82 -7.50 13.17
N LEU A 117 5.45 -6.35 12.93
CA LEU A 117 6.66 -6.20 12.10
C LEU A 117 7.87 -5.79 12.95
N ASP A 118 9.07 -6.10 12.47
CA ASP A 118 10.30 -5.57 13.06
C ASP A 118 10.56 -4.11 12.61
N GLY A 119 11.38 -3.40 13.38
CA GLY A 119 11.70 -1.99 13.10
C GLY A 119 12.29 -1.74 11.70
N PRO A 120 13.24 -2.56 11.21
CA PRO A 120 13.72 -2.48 9.83
C PRO A 120 12.62 -2.56 8.78
N SER A 121 11.66 -3.49 8.89
CA SER A 121 10.56 -3.62 7.93
C SER A 121 9.64 -2.41 7.95
N VAL A 122 9.28 -1.91 9.13
CA VAL A 122 8.47 -0.68 9.27
C VAL A 122 9.15 0.49 8.56
N ARG A 123 10.45 0.70 8.79
CA ARG A 123 11.22 1.76 8.13
C ARG A 123 11.29 1.59 6.62
N ALA A 124 11.47 0.36 6.14
CA ALA A 124 11.53 0.07 4.71
C ALA A 124 10.19 0.39 4.01
N ILE A 125 9.07 0.00 4.63
CA ILE A 125 7.72 0.29 4.12
C ILE A 125 7.46 1.80 4.10
N LEU A 126 7.72 2.50 5.21
CA LEU A 126 7.52 3.95 5.29
C LEU A 126 8.40 4.71 4.29
N ALA A 127 9.65 4.30 4.09
CA ALA A 127 10.52 4.90 3.08
C ALA A 127 9.98 4.68 1.65
N ALA A 128 9.37 3.52 1.37
CA ALA A 128 8.73 3.25 0.09
C ALA A 128 7.48 4.14 -0.11
N LEU A 129 6.61 4.24 0.90
CA LEU A 129 5.44 5.12 0.88
C LEU A 129 5.84 6.59 0.70
N HIS A 130 6.92 7.03 1.37
CA HIS A 130 7.43 8.39 1.27
C HIS A 130 7.96 8.69 -0.14
N ARG A 131 8.67 7.74 -0.77
CA ARG A 131 9.17 7.87 -2.15
C ARG A 131 8.06 8.03 -3.19
N GLU A 132 6.93 7.38 -2.93
CA GLU A 132 5.77 7.46 -3.81
C GLU A 132 4.87 8.66 -3.49
N GLY A 133 5.19 9.46 -2.46
CA GLY A 133 4.39 10.59 -2.03
C GLY A 133 3.02 10.13 -1.52
N VAL A 134 2.99 9.02 -0.78
CA VAL A 134 1.82 8.57 -0.01
C VAL A 134 1.84 9.23 1.37
N VAL A 135 3.03 9.34 1.94
CA VAL A 135 3.32 10.05 3.18
C VAL A 135 4.39 11.11 2.92
N SER A 136 4.39 12.19 3.68
CA SER A 136 5.39 13.28 3.61
C SER A 136 5.76 13.79 4.98
N HIS A 137 6.96 14.35 5.12
CA HIS A 137 7.35 15.08 6.32
C HIS A 137 6.58 16.40 6.48
N GLY A 138 6.15 16.69 7.70
CA GLY A 138 5.58 17.98 8.11
C GLY A 138 4.09 18.18 7.77
N PRO A 139 3.50 19.30 8.23
CA PRO A 139 2.14 19.69 7.88
C PRO A 139 2.09 20.11 6.41
N LEU A 140 1.06 19.64 5.71
CA LEU A 140 0.80 19.93 4.29
C LEU A 140 0.25 21.34 4.07
#